data_AF-A0A7R8ZNZ8-F1
#
_entry.id   AF-A0A7R8ZNZ8-F1
#
_cell.length_a   1.000
_cell.length_b   1.000
_cell.length_c   1.000
_cell.angle_alpha   90.00
_cell.angle_beta   90.00
_cell.angle_gamma   90.00
#
_symmetry.space_group_name_H-M   'P 1'
#
loop_
_entity.id
_entity.type
_entity.pdbx_description
1 polymer ?
#
loop_
_entity_poly.entity_id
_entity_poly.type
_entity_poly.pdbx_seq_one_letter_code
_entity_poly.pdbx_strand_id
1 'polypeptide(L)'
;MYDKAGKVPRMRHEQTKDVTPSLGSNLRWVICLIMLALLLLFAVHCTWVTSHAYSSPSIVLASYGQDGSRHILDDFREAYFWLSQNTRDDARIMSWWDYGYQIAGMGNRTTLVDNNTWNNSHIALVGKAMSSTEPEAYKILQALDVDYVLVIFGGVIGYSGDDINKFLWMVRIAEGEHPKDIRESDYFTARGEFRVDSEGSPTLLNCLMYKLSYYKFAQRGMDFRYQRGFDHTRSAVIGNPDFELTYLEEAFTTENWLVRIYRVRQPSEFNRPALSKTQRQLPLKRFGTKKTKKYRKGTIRGRPTVVKGKRPAKN
;
A
#
# COMPACT_ATOMS: atom_id res chain seq x y z
N MET A 1 -55.22 84.51 -65.21
CA MET A 1 -55.16 84.95 -63.80
C MET A 1 -55.27 83.71 -62.93
N TYR A 2 -54.29 83.54 -62.06
CA TYR A 2 -54.12 82.47 -61.09
C TYR A 2 -55.15 82.57 -59.95
N ASP A 3 -55.63 81.45 -59.44
CA ASP A 3 -55.55 81.10 -58.00
C ASP A 3 -55.86 79.61 -57.81
N LYS A 4 -54.82 78.78 -57.75
CA LYS A 4 -54.18 78.24 -56.53
C LYS A 4 -55.03 77.16 -55.84
N ALA A 5 -54.88 75.93 -56.34
CA ALA A 5 -55.22 74.71 -55.63
C ALA A 5 -54.41 74.61 -54.33
N GLY A 6 -55.11 74.60 -53.19
CA GLY A 6 -54.54 74.42 -51.87
C GLY A 6 -53.86 73.06 -51.74
N LYS A 7 -52.57 73.07 -51.43
CA LYS A 7 -51.77 71.88 -51.13
C LYS A 7 -52.25 71.25 -49.83
N VAL A 8 -52.79 70.03 -49.91
CA VAL A 8 -53.03 69.17 -48.75
C VAL A 8 -51.68 68.81 -48.13
N PRO A 9 -51.48 68.95 -46.80
CA PRO A 9 -50.21 68.58 -46.20
C PRO A 9 -50.04 67.07 -46.31
N ARG A 10 -48.95 66.62 -46.94
CA ARG A 10 -48.50 65.23 -46.80
C ARG A 10 -48.26 64.98 -45.32
N MET A 11 -49.08 64.15 -44.69
CA MET A 11 -48.74 63.56 -43.40
C MET A 11 -47.35 62.93 -43.56
N ARG A 12 -46.37 63.45 -42.82
CA ARG A 12 -45.11 62.73 -42.61
C ARG A 12 -45.53 61.38 -42.05
N HIS A 13 -45.15 60.29 -42.72
CA HIS A 13 -45.03 59.02 -42.04
C HIS A 13 -44.13 59.28 -40.84
N GLU A 14 -44.74 59.39 -39.67
CA GLU A 14 -44.08 59.17 -38.41
C GLU A 14 -43.54 57.76 -38.53
N GLN A 15 -42.26 57.65 -38.88
CA GLN A 15 -41.50 56.45 -38.59
C GLN A 15 -41.66 56.30 -37.08
N THR A 16 -42.58 55.43 -36.66
CA THR A 16 -42.55 54.77 -35.37
C THR A 16 -41.15 54.20 -35.28
N LYS A 17 -40.24 54.97 -34.68
CA LYS A 17 -39.03 54.43 -34.11
C LYS A 17 -39.56 53.43 -33.11
N ASP A 18 -39.55 52.16 -33.47
CA ASP A 18 -39.57 51.09 -32.50
C ASP A 18 -38.41 51.37 -31.55
N VAL A 19 -38.71 52.06 -30.44
CA VAL A 19 -37.80 52.22 -29.32
C VAL A 19 -37.78 50.88 -28.59
N THR A 20 -37.31 49.86 -29.30
CA THR A 20 -36.45 48.90 -28.63
C THR A 20 -35.18 49.67 -28.31
N PRO A 21 -34.69 49.69 -27.07
CA PRO A 21 -33.44 50.36 -26.76
C PRO A 21 -32.35 49.60 -27.53
N SER A 22 -32.03 50.08 -28.73
CA SER A 22 -30.98 49.50 -29.55
C SER A 22 -29.68 49.77 -28.80
N LEU A 23 -29.22 48.77 -28.07
CA LEU A 23 -27.96 48.78 -27.35
C LEU A 23 -26.90 49.40 -28.26
N GLY A 24 -26.33 50.55 -27.87
CA GLY A 24 -25.45 51.34 -28.73
C GLY A 24 -24.36 50.45 -29.33
N SER A 25 -24.05 50.61 -30.62
CA SER A 25 -23.08 49.77 -31.35
C SER A 25 -21.76 49.56 -30.57
N ASN A 26 -21.31 50.61 -29.87
CA ASN A 26 -20.12 50.59 -29.02
C ASN A 26 -20.26 49.66 -27.80
N LEU A 27 -21.44 49.59 -27.17
CA LEU A 27 -21.70 48.71 -26.04
C LEU A 27 -21.74 47.24 -26.47
N ARG A 28 -22.25 46.94 -27.68
CA ARG A 28 -22.19 45.59 -28.25
C ARG A 28 -20.74 45.13 -28.45
N TRP A 29 -19.88 46.00 -29.00
CA TRP A 29 -18.46 45.70 -29.15
C TRP A 29 -17.73 45.51 -27.82
N VAL A 30 -18.03 46.31 -26.80
CA VAL A 30 -17.48 46.14 -25.44
C VAL A 30 -17.88 44.79 -24.84
N ILE A 31 -19.16 44.39 -24.98
CA ILE A 31 -19.63 43.09 -24.51
C ILE A 31 -18.92 41.96 -25.27
N CYS A 32 -18.79 42.07 -26.60
CA CYS A 32 -18.05 41.09 -27.40
C CYS A 32 -16.58 40.98 -26.99
N LEU A 33 -15.91 42.10 -26.68
CA LEU A 33 -14.52 42.12 -26.21
C LEU A 33 -14.37 41.50 -24.82
N ILE A 34 -15.28 41.80 -23.89
CA ILE A 34 -15.29 41.19 -22.55
C ILE A 34 -15.55 39.68 -22.66
N MET A 35 -16.52 39.26 -23.48
CA MET A 35 -16.79 37.85 -23.75
C MET A 35 -15.58 37.16 -24.36
N LEU A 36 -14.90 37.78 -25.33
CA LEU A 36 -13.67 37.24 -25.91
C LEU A 36 -12.55 37.11 -24.87
N ALA A 37 -12.36 38.12 -24.02
CA ALA A 37 -11.36 38.08 -22.95
C ALA A 37 -11.66 36.97 -21.93
N LEU A 38 -12.93 36.77 -21.56
CA LEU A 38 -13.35 35.67 -20.68
C LEU A 38 -13.12 34.30 -21.33
N LEU A 39 -13.39 34.15 -22.63
CA LEU A 39 -13.12 32.91 -23.36
C LEU A 39 -11.61 32.61 -23.45
N LEU A 40 -10.77 33.64 -23.65
CA LEU A 40 -9.32 33.48 -23.64
C LEU A 40 -8.82 33.12 -22.24
N LEU A 41 -9.32 33.78 -21.19
CA LEU A 41 -8.99 33.45 -19.81
C LEU A 41 -9.40 32.01 -19.48
N PHE A 42 -10.59 31.58 -19.92
CA PHE A 42 -11.06 30.20 -19.77
C PHE A 42 -10.13 29.21 -20.47
N ALA A 43 -9.72 29.48 -21.72
CA ALA A 43 -8.80 28.60 -22.45
C ALA A 43 -7.43 28.48 -21.75
N VAL A 44 -6.87 29.60 -21.27
CA VAL A 44 -5.61 29.61 -20.51
C VAL A 44 -5.77 28.86 -19.18
N HIS A 45 -6.86 29.10 -18.45
CA HIS A 45 -7.15 28.42 -17.20
C HIS A 45 -7.28 26.90 -17.40
N CYS A 46 -8.10 26.45 -18.35
CA CYS A 46 -8.27 25.03 -18.65
C CYS A 46 -6.94 24.37 -19.04
N THR A 47 -6.13 25.03 -19.87
CA THR A 47 -4.82 24.49 -20.27
C THR A 47 -3.88 24.37 -19.08
N TRP A 48 -3.80 25.41 -18.25
CA TRP A 48 -2.94 25.41 -17.07
C TRP A 48 -3.37 24.35 -16.05
N VAL A 49 -4.66 24.27 -15.73
CA VAL A 49 -5.22 23.28 -14.80
C VAL A 49 -5.03 21.87 -15.32
N THR A 50 -5.29 21.63 -16.61
CA THR A 50 -5.08 20.30 -17.22
C THR A 50 -3.62 19.88 -17.13
N SER A 51 -2.69 20.78 -17.42
CA SER A 51 -1.25 20.52 -17.39
C SER A 51 -0.65 20.34 -15.99
N HIS A 52 -1.23 20.95 -14.96
CA HIS A 52 -0.65 20.92 -13.60
C HIS A 52 -1.38 19.97 -12.65
N ALA A 53 -2.70 19.79 -12.80
CA ALA A 53 -3.49 19.02 -11.85
C ALA A 53 -3.91 17.65 -12.39
N TYR A 54 -4.32 17.56 -13.66
CA TYR A 54 -4.91 16.33 -14.21
C TYR A 54 -3.90 15.43 -14.93
N SER A 55 -2.83 15.98 -15.51
CA SER A 55 -1.82 15.20 -16.24
C SER A 55 -0.73 14.63 -15.33
N SER A 56 -1.11 13.84 -14.32
CA SER A 56 -0.18 13.15 -13.42
C SER A 56 -0.48 11.64 -13.38
N PRO A 57 0.43 10.76 -13.85
CA PRO A 57 0.20 9.32 -13.80
C PRO A 57 0.28 8.80 -12.36
N SER A 58 -0.63 7.88 -12.00
CA SER A 58 -0.65 7.29 -10.64
C SER A 58 0.19 6.02 -10.49
N ILE A 59 0.66 5.44 -11.60
CA ILE A 59 1.49 4.22 -11.60
C ILE A 59 2.99 4.51 -11.51
N VAL A 60 3.42 5.62 -12.09
CA VAL A 60 4.81 6.08 -12.08
C VAL A 60 4.84 7.38 -11.30
N LEU A 61 5.51 7.39 -10.15
CA LEU A 61 5.56 8.55 -9.28
C LEU A 61 6.72 9.44 -9.69
N ALA A 62 6.47 10.75 -9.78
CA ALA A 62 7.53 11.74 -9.98
C ALA A 62 7.81 12.43 -8.65
N SER A 63 9.05 12.33 -8.19
CA SER A 63 9.58 13.14 -7.08
C SER A 63 10.50 14.22 -7.64
N TYR A 64 10.49 15.39 -7.02
CA TYR A 64 11.33 16.52 -7.41
C TYR A 64 12.31 16.83 -6.29
N GLY A 65 13.61 16.75 -6.60
CA GLY A 65 14.68 17.12 -5.69
C GLY A 65 14.70 18.61 -5.39
N GLN A 66 15.41 19.00 -4.32
CA GLN A 66 15.60 20.42 -3.97
C GLN A 66 16.34 21.22 -5.05
N ASP A 67 17.09 20.53 -5.90
CA ASP A 67 17.80 21.04 -7.06
C ASP A 67 16.93 21.16 -8.32
N GLY A 68 15.64 20.78 -8.25
CA GLY A 68 14.72 20.75 -9.37
C GLY A 68 14.88 19.53 -10.29
N SER A 69 15.76 18.58 -9.93
CA SER A 69 15.87 17.32 -10.66
C SER A 69 14.60 16.48 -10.50
N ARG A 70 14.18 15.81 -11.58
CA ARG A 70 13.02 14.93 -11.58
C ARG A 70 13.50 13.49 -11.42
N HIS A 71 13.16 12.87 -10.30
CA HIS A 71 13.35 11.45 -10.06
C HIS A 71 12.05 10.70 -10.34
N ILE A 72 12.13 9.68 -11.17
CA ILE A 72 10.99 8.83 -11.53
C ILE A 72 11.09 7.55 -10.70
N LEU A 73 10.10 7.33 -9.86
CA LEU A 73 9.98 6.14 -9.02
C LEU A 73 8.99 5.19 -9.68
N ASP A 74 9.46 3.99 -10.00
CA ASP A 74 8.75 3.00 -10.78
C ASP A 74 8.55 1.66 -10.06
N ASP A 75 8.46 1.73 -8.74
CA ASP A 75 8.36 0.58 -7.86
C ASP A 75 7.12 -0.28 -8.14
N PHE A 76 6.00 0.33 -8.56
CA PHE A 76 4.77 -0.42 -8.87
C PHE A 76 4.97 -1.38 -10.04
N ARG A 77 5.51 -0.90 -11.16
CA ARG A 77 5.74 -1.75 -12.33
C ARG A 77 6.82 -2.79 -12.05
N GLU A 78 7.87 -2.41 -11.31
CA GLU A 78 8.90 -3.35 -10.84
C GLU A 78 8.27 -4.52 -10.05
N ALA A 79 7.45 -4.21 -9.04
CA ALA A 79 6.81 -5.24 -8.21
C ALA A 79 5.83 -6.12 -8.99
N TYR A 80 4.97 -5.52 -9.83
CA TYR A 80 4.01 -6.29 -10.64
C TYR A 80 4.71 -7.14 -11.70
N PHE A 81 5.80 -6.65 -12.29
CA PHE A 81 6.60 -7.44 -13.21
C PHE A 81 7.29 -8.60 -12.49
N TRP A 82 7.82 -8.38 -11.29
CA TRP A 82 8.39 -9.45 -10.47
C TRP A 82 7.35 -10.53 -10.16
N LEU A 83 6.13 -10.15 -9.78
CA LEU A 83 4.99 -11.05 -9.58
C LEU A 83 4.72 -11.90 -10.83
N SER A 84 4.63 -11.26 -11.99
CA SER A 84 4.33 -11.94 -13.26
C SER A 84 5.40 -12.94 -13.69
N GLN A 85 6.67 -12.70 -13.36
CA GLN A 85 7.78 -13.52 -13.87
C GLN A 85 8.29 -14.56 -12.86
N ASN A 86 8.14 -14.31 -11.55
CA ASN A 86 8.78 -15.11 -10.50
C ASN A 86 7.80 -15.92 -9.64
N THR A 87 6.50 -15.80 -9.88
CA THR A 87 5.48 -16.59 -9.14
C THR A 87 4.78 -17.58 -10.08
N ARG A 88 4.12 -18.60 -9.52
CA ARG A 88 3.34 -19.56 -10.30
C ARG A 88 2.15 -18.86 -10.97
N ASP A 89 1.71 -19.35 -12.13
CA ASP A 89 0.58 -18.75 -12.86
C ASP A 89 -0.75 -18.83 -12.08
N ASP A 90 -0.90 -19.86 -11.24
CA ASP A 90 -2.05 -20.08 -10.36
C ASP A 90 -1.91 -19.39 -8.99
N ALA A 91 -0.84 -18.63 -8.76
CA ALA A 91 -0.60 -17.98 -7.48
C ALA A 91 -1.69 -16.97 -7.14
N ARG A 92 -2.19 -17.04 -5.89
CA ARG A 92 -3.22 -16.13 -5.39
C ARG A 92 -2.62 -15.03 -4.53
N ILE A 93 -2.89 -13.79 -4.92
CA ILE A 93 -2.35 -12.58 -4.30
C ILE A 93 -3.43 -11.90 -3.47
N MET A 94 -3.18 -11.74 -2.18
CA MET A 94 -4.00 -10.92 -1.30
C MET A 94 -3.43 -9.51 -1.23
N SER A 95 -4.27 -8.52 -1.53
CA SER A 95 -3.97 -7.09 -1.44
C SER A 95 -5.21 -6.33 -0.97
N TRP A 96 -5.07 -5.03 -0.68
CA TRP A 96 -6.25 -4.17 -0.58
C TRP A 96 -6.97 -4.05 -1.94
N TRP A 97 -8.28 -3.77 -1.91
CA TRP A 97 -9.15 -3.82 -3.10
C TRP A 97 -8.79 -2.76 -4.16
N ASP A 98 -8.25 -1.61 -3.76
CA ASP A 98 -7.80 -0.53 -4.66
C ASP A 98 -6.86 -1.04 -5.77
N TYR A 99 -6.03 -2.04 -5.46
CA TYR A 99 -4.96 -2.52 -6.33
C TYR A 99 -5.34 -3.73 -7.17
N GLY A 100 -6.54 -4.30 -6.97
CA GLY A 100 -6.93 -5.58 -7.58
C GLY A 100 -6.82 -5.59 -9.11
N TYR A 101 -7.31 -4.53 -9.77
CA TYR A 101 -7.20 -4.40 -11.23
C TYR A 101 -5.76 -4.21 -11.71
N GLN A 102 -4.91 -3.51 -10.94
CA GLN A 102 -3.52 -3.29 -11.33
C GLN A 102 -2.72 -4.59 -11.25
N ILE A 103 -2.93 -5.38 -10.19
CA ILE A 103 -2.28 -6.69 -10.02
C ILE A 103 -2.77 -7.66 -11.10
N ALA A 104 -4.07 -7.71 -11.38
CA ALA A 104 -4.62 -8.58 -12.42
C ALA A 104 -4.12 -8.17 -13.82
N GLY A 105 -4.08 -6.86 -14.11
CA GLY A 105 -3.69 -6.34 -15.43
C GLY A 105 -2.19 -6.39 -15.71
N MET A 106 -1.36 -5.95 -14.76
CA MET A 106 0.10 -5.86 -14.94
C MET A 106 0.84 -7.09 -14.38
N GLY A 107 0.38 -7.61 -13.24
CA GLY A 107 0.96 -8.78 -12.61
C GLY A 107 0.47 -10.10 -13.21
N ASN A 108 -0.65 -10.10 -13.95
CA ASN A 108 -1.26 -11.29 -14.54
C ASN A 108 -1.41 -12.44 -13.51
N ARG A 109 -1.93 -12.12 -12.32
CA ARG A 109 -2.17 -13.09 -11.23
C ARG A 109 -3.57 -12.96 -10.67
N THR A 110 -4.03 -14.05 -10.04
CA THR A 110 -5.35 -14.11 -9.42
C THR A 110 -5.35 -13.26 -8.15
N THR A 111 -6.28 -12.32 -8.05
CA THR A 111 -6.51 -11.49 -6.85
C THR A 111 -7.76 -11.96 -6.11
N LEU A 112 -7.74 -11.85 -4.77
CA LEU A 112 -8.89 -12.24 -3.95
C LEU A 112 -10.00 -11.18 -3.97
N VAL A 113 -9.61 -9.91 -3.89
CA VAL A 113 -10.53 -8.77 -3.86
C VAL A 113 -10.18 -7.80 -4.98
N ASP A 114 -11.20 -7.16 -5.53
CA ASP A 114 -11.08 -6.24 -6.66
C ASP A 114 -11.80 -4.91 -6.38
N ASN A 115 -11.61 -3.98 -7.31
CA ASN A 115 -12.14 -2.62 -7.21
C ASN A 115 -13.63 -2.53 -7.64
N ASN A 116 -14.27 -3.66 -7.97
CA ASN A 116 -15.70 -3.70 -8.27
C ASN A 116 -16.57 -3.77 -7.00
N THR A 117 -15.99 -4.18 -5.87
CA THR A 117 -16.58 -4.11 -4.52
C THR A 117 -18.00 -4.69 -4.37
N TRP A 118 -18.36 -5.69 -5.17
CA TRP A 118 -19.71 -6.29 -5.14
C TRP A 118 -19.96 -7.21 -3.93
N ASN A 119 -18.91 -7.74 -3.30
CA ASN A 119 -19.00 -8.64 -2.15
C ASN A 119 -18.27 -8.06 -0.92
N ASN A 120 -19.01 -7.32 -0.10
CA ASN A 120 -18.47 -6.63 1.09
C ASN A 120 -17.94 -7.60 2.15
N SER A 121 -18.59 -8.75 2.37
CA SER A 121 -18.14 -9.73 3.36
C SER A 121 -16.76 -10.32 3.00
N HIS A 122 -16.45 -10.46 1.71
CA HIS A 122 -15.12 -10.90 1.28
C HIS A 122 -14.05 -9.83 1.54
N ILE A 123 -14.37 -8.55 1.29
CA ILE A 123 -13.49 -7.42 1.62
C ILE A 123 -13.26 -7.32 3.13
N ALA A 124 -14.31 -7.54 3.93
CA ALA A 124 -14.21 -7.55 5.38
C ALA A 124 -13.31 -8.69 5.90
N LEU A 125 -13.31 -9.85 5.24
CA LEU A 125 -12.39 -10.96 5.54
C LEU A 125 -10.92 -10.57 5.29
N VAL A 126 -10.63 -9.88 4.17
CA VAL A 126 -9.29 -9.35 3.89
C VAL A 126 -8.91 -8.25 4.89
N GLY A 127 -9.84 -7.33 5.20
CA GLY A 127 -9.64 -6.29 6.21
C GLY A 127 -9.33 -6.88 7.58
N LYS A 128 -10.08 -7.92 7.98
CA LYS A 128 -9.87 -8.68 9.22
C LYS A 128 -8.51 -9.38 9.23
N ALA A 129 -8.09 -9.99 8.13
CA ALA A 129 -6.75 -10.59 8.04
C ALA A 129 -5.64 -9.54 8.24
N MET A 130 -5.75 -8.40 7.57
CA MET A 130 -4.77 -7.31 7.66
C MET A 130 -4.73 -6.63 9.04
N SER A 131 -5.86 -6.55 9.73
CA SER A 131 -5.97 -5.90 11.05
C SER A 131 -5.77 -6.84 12.24
N SER A 132 -5.81 -8.16 12.04
CA SER A 132 -5.60 -9.16 13.08
C SER A 132 -4.12 -9.38 13.42
N THR A 133 -3.86 -10.09 14.52
CA THR A 133 -2.52 -10.60 14.84
C THR A 133 -2.08 -11.66 13.84
N GLU A 134 -0.76 -11.82 13.67
CA GLU A 134 -0.18 -12.76 12.69
C GLU A 134 -0.72 -14.20 12.76
N PRO A 135 -0.93 -14.85 13.93
CA PRO A 135 -1.48 -16.21 13.98
C PRO A 135 -2.95 -16.29 13.57
N GLU A 136 -3.77 -15.31 13.94
CA GLU A 136 -5.19 -15.28 13.55
C GLU A 136 -5.34 -14.95 12.06
N ALA A 137 -4.55 -14.00 11.57
CA ALA A 137 -4.49 -13.67 10.15
C ALA A 137 -4.01 -14.87 9.33
N TYR A 138 -3.05 -15.66 9.81
CA TYR A 138 -2.59 -16.87 9.13
C TYR A 138 -3.69 -17.91 8.93
N LYS A 139 -4.60 -18.09 9.91
CA LYS A 139 -5.75 -18.99 9.72
C LYS A 139 -6.65 -18.53 8.56
N ILE A 140 -6.84 -17.21 8.44
CA ILE A 140 -7.64 -16.63 7.36
C ILE A 140 -6.92 -16.78 6.01
N LEU A 141 -5.62 -16.50 5.95
CA LEU A 141 -4.79 -16.67 4.76
C LEU A 141 -4.83 -18.11 4.25
N GLN A 142 -4.77 -19.09 5.16
CA GLN A 142 -4.87 -20.51 4.83
C GLN A 142 -6.28 -20.90 4.38
N ALA A 143 -7.33 -20.38 5.02
CA ALA A 143 -8.71 -20.65 4.63
C ALA A 143 -9.05 -20.11 3.23
N LEU A 144 -8.40 -19.01 2.82
CA LEU A 144 -8.54 -18.40 1.51
C LEU A 144 -7.50 -18.89 0.49
N ASP A 145 -6.61 -19.79 0.90
CA ASP A 145 -5.56 -20.40 0.05
C ASP A 145 -4.71 -19.33 -0.65
N VAL A 146 -4.21 -18.38 0.15
CA VAL A 146 -3.36 -17.25 -0.29
C VAL A 146 -1.89 -17.69 -0.35
N ASP A 147 -1.23 -17.46 -1.49
CA ASP A 147 0.21 -17.72 -1.64
C ASP A 147 1.06 -16.50 -1.28
N TYR A 148 0.63 -15.31 -1.69
CA TYR A 148 1.37 -14.07 -1.48
C TYR A 148 0.49 -12.94 -0.96
N VAL A 149 1.09 -12.08 -0.14
CA VAL A 149 0.47 -10.86 0.38
C VAL A 149 1.26 -9.65 -0.13
N LEU A 150 0.57 -8.71 -0.76
CA LEU A 150 1.15 -7.45 -1.23
C LEU A 150 0.67 -6.31 -0.33
N VAL A 151 1.63 -5.51 0.16
CA VAL A 151 1.36 -4.28 0.92
C VAL A 151 2.14 -3.11 0.33
N ILE A 152 1.53 -1.93 0.38
CA ILE A 152 2.16 -0.67 -0.03
C ILE A 152 2.64 0.08 1.20
N PHE A 153 3.92 0.42 1.21
CA PHE A 153 4.60 1.08 2.32
C PHE A 153 5.30 2.36 1.85
N GLY A 154 4.79 3.52 2.28
CA GLY A 154 5.30 4.81 1.83
C GLY A 154 6.39 5.41 2.72
N GLY A 155 6.78 4.73 3.81
CA GLY A 155 7.51 5.36 4.91
C GLY A 155 8.95 5.76 4.59
N VAL A 156 9.57 5.21 3.54
CA VAL A 156 10.93 5.61 3.08
C VAL A 156 10.88 6.94 2.32
N ILE A 157 9.97 7.06 1.35
CA ILE A 157 9.94 8.20 0.42
C ILE A 157 8.92 9.28 0.80
N GLY A 158 8.08 9.04 1.81
CA GLY A 158 7.01 9.98 2.18
C GLY A 158 5.76 9.85 1.30
N TYR A 159 5.47 8.67 0.76
CA TYR A 159 4.27 8.46 -0.05
C TYR A 159 3.01 8.35 0.82
N SER A 160 2.10 9.31 0.70
CA SER A 160 0.90 9.39 1.55
C SER A 160 -0.18 8.35 1.23
N GLY A 161 -0.17 7.75 0.03
CA GLY A 161 -1.15 6.77 -0.41
C GLY A 161 -0.90 5.34 0.07
N ASP A 162 -0.12 5.17 1.14
CA ASP A 162 0.26 3.85 1.66
C ASP A 162 -0.87 3.14 2.42
N ASP A 163 -0.70 1.84 2.69
CA ASP A 163 -1.74 1.03 3.32
C ASP A 163 -1.92 1.33 4.81
N ILE A 164 -0.91 1.92 5.46
CA ILE A 164 -1.02 2.33 6.86
C ILE A 164 -1.95 3.55 7.01
N ASN A 165 -1.97 4.50 6.07
CA ASN A 165 -2.94 5.61 6.09
C ASN A 165 -4.37 5.15 5.78
N LYS A 166 -4.50 4.09 5.00
CA LYS A 166 -5.80 3.46 4.69
C LYS A 166 -6.24 2.42 5.72
N PHE A 167 -5.38 2.11 6.70
CA PHE A 167 -5.60 1.01 7.65
C PHE A 167 -6.90 1.12 8.45
N LEU A 168 -7.27 2.33 8.90
CA LEU A 168 -8.52 2.52 9.64
C LEU A 168 -9.76 2.16 8.82
N TRP A 169 -9.73 2.34 7.49
CA TRP A 169 -10.82 1.87 6.63
C TRP A 169 -10.92 0.34 6.63
N MET A 170 -9.77 -0.35 6.63
CA MET A 170 -9.73 -1.82 6.73
C MET A 170 -10.36 -2.30 8.04
N VAL A 171 -10.02 -1.62 9.15
CA VAL A 171 -10.56 -1.91 10.48
C VAL A 171 -12.08 -1.69 10.54
N ARG A 172 -12.58 -0.56 10.03
CA ARG A 172 -14.03 -0.23 10.04
C ARG A 172 -14.85 -1.21 9.22
N ILE A 173 -14.36 -1.59 8.03
CA ILE A 173 -15.04 -2.59 7.19
C ILE A 173 -15.04 -3.96 7.87
N ALA A 174 -13.92 -4.34 8.50
CA ALA A 174 -13.83 -5.60 9.24
C ALA A 174 -14.74 -5.62 10.49
N GLU A 175 -14.81 -4.51 11.24
CA GLU A 175 -15.67 -4.37 12.42
C GLU A 175 -17.16 -4.45 12.05
N GLY A 176 -17.56 -3.91 10.89
CA GLY A 176 -18.94 -3.96 10.41
C GLY A 176 -19.50 -5.39 10.27
N GLU A 177 -18.68 -6.33 9.78
CA GLU A 177 -19.08 -7.74 9.61
C GLU A 177 -18.64 -8.64 10.78
N HIS A 178 -17.55 -8.29 11.47
CA HIS A 178 -16.94 -9.08 12.55
C HIS A 178 -16.70 -8.27 13.84
N PRO A 179 -17.76 -7.71 14.46
CA PRO A 179 -17.63 -6.79 15.61
C PRO A 179 -17.14 -7.47 16.91
N LYS A 180 -17.13 -8.81 16.95
CA LYS A 180 -16.63 -9.59 18.08
C LYS A 180 -15.11 -9.73 18.07
N ASP A 181 -14.51 -9.66 16.89
CA ASP A 181 -13.09 -9.96 16.69
C ASP A 181 -12.25 -8.70 16.56
N ILE A 182 -12.79 -7.67 15.88
CA ILE A 182 -12.10 -6.41 15.60
C ILE A 182 -12.95 -5.26 16.14
N ARG A 183 -12.30 -4.30 16.82
CA ARG A 183 -12.91 -3.06 17.30
C ARG A 183 -12.00 -1.88 16.96
N GLU A 184 -12.55 -0.83 16.36
CA GLU A 184 -11.77 0.35 15.98
C GLU A 184 -11.08 1.01 17.19
N SER A 185 -11.75 1.05 18.35
CA SER A 185 -11.22 1.63 19.59
C SER A 185 -9.89 1.05 20.02
N ASP A 186 -9.63 -0.23 19.72
CA ASP A 186 -8.46 -0.95 20.21
C ASP A 186 -7.17 -0.53 19.48
N TYR A 187 -7.29 0.15 18.33
CA TYR A 187 -6.14 0.65 17.55
C TYR A 187 -5.73 2.09 17.93
N PHE A 188 -6.55 2.78 18.72
CA PHE A 188 -6.24 4.11 19.23
C PHE A 188 -5.52 4.05 20.58
N THR A 189 -4.78 5.10 20.90
CA THR A 189 -4.25 5.29 22.25
C THR A 189 -5.38 5.62 23.23
N ALA A 190 -5.10 5.59 24.54
CA ALA A 190 -6.05 6.02 25.56
C ALA A 190 -6.53 7.49 25.40
N ARG A 191 -5.81 8.30 24.61
CA ARG A 191 -6.17 9.68 24.27
C ARG A 191 -6.99 9.80 22.97
N GLY A 192 -7.24 8.68 22.27
CA GLY A 192 -7.92 8.66 20.97
C GLY A 192 -7.03 9.00 19.78
N GLU A 193 -5.70 8.98 19.93
CA GLU A 193 -4.76 9.28 18.85
C GLU A 193 -4.36 8.00 18.10
N PHE A 194 -4.22 8.07 16.78
CA PHE A 194 -3.67 6.98 15.96
C PHE A 194 -2.17 7.21 15.75
N ARG A 195 -1.33 6.42 16.43
CA ARG A 195 0.13 6.61 16.44
C ARG A 195 0.86 5.31 16.14
N VAL A 196 1.94 5.39 15.36
CA VAL A 196 2.82 4.26 14.99
C VAL A 196 4.10 4.18 15.82
N ASP A 197 4.29 5.16 16.71
CA ASP A 197 5.43 5.26 17.62
C ASP A 197 5.27 4.36 18.85
N SER A 198 6.19 4.48 19.81
CA SER A 198 6.17 3.69 21.04
C SER A 198 4.94 3.95 21.93
N GLU A 199 4.24 5.07 21.71
CA GLU A 199 3.00 5.41 22.41
C GLU A 199 1.76 4.84 21.71
N GLY A 200 1.94 4.25 20.52
CA GLY A 200 0.88 3.57 19.78
C GLY A 200 0.25 2.40 20.54
N SER A 201 -0.98 2.06 20.16
CA SER A 201 -1.69 0.94 20.78
C SER A 201 -0.91 -0.38 20.59
N PRO A 202 -0.79 -1.24 21.62
CA PRO A 202 -0.16 -2.55 21.48
C PRO A 202 -0.88 -3.43 20.45
N THR A 203 -2.19 -3.23 20.23
CA THR A 203 -2.96 -3.95 19.20
C THR A 203 -2.48 -3.56 17.80
N LEU A 204 -2.22 -2.27 17.57
CA LEU A 204 -1.67 -1.78 16.30
C LEU A 204 -0.24 -2.26 16.07
N LEU A 205 0.63 -2.14 17.07
CA LEU A 205 2.04 -2.55 16.97
C LEU A 205 2.24 -4.06 16.74
N ASN A 206 1.21 -4.87 17.01
CA ASN A 206 1.21 -6.32 16.81
C ASN A 206 0.31 -6.80 15.66
N CYS A 207 -0.39 -5.91 14.96
CA CYS A 207 -1.24 -6.31 13.84
C CYS A 207 -0.40 -6.74 12.63
N LEU A 208 -1.00 -7.54 11.76
CA LEU A 208 -0.33 -8.06 10.56
C LEU A 208 0.13 -6.90 9.66
N MET A 209 -0.73 -5.91 9.40
CA MET A 209 -0.39 -4.77 8.54
C MET A 209 0.84 -3.99 9.03
N TYR A 210 0.93 -3.73 10.34
CA TYR A 210 2.09 -3.06 10.94
C TYR A 210 3.35 -3.92 10.74
N LYS A 211 3.26 -5.22 11.04
CA LYS A 211 4.38 -6.14 10.88
C LYS A 211 4.86 -6.24 9.44
N LEU A 212 3.95 -6.33 8.46
CA LEU A 212 4.30 -6.42 7.04
C LEU A 212 4.86 -5.09 6.50
N SER A 213 4.35 -3.95 6.95
CA SER A 213 4.86 -2.65 6.48
C SER A 213 6.25 -2.34 7.06
N TYR A 214 6.46 -2.57 8.36
CA TYR A 214 7.69 -2.16 9.06
C TYR A 214 8.73 -3.28 9.24
N TYR A 215 8.56 -4.45 8.63
CA TYR A 215 9.53 -5.55 8.76
C TYR A 215 10.94 -5.10 8.34
N LYS A 216 11.92 -5.26 9.24
CA LYS A 216 13.32 -4.80 9.08
C LYS A 216 13.50 -3.30 8.77
N PHE A 217 12.49 -2.47 8.99
CA PHE A 217 12.56 -1.04 8.69
C PHE A 217 13.56 -0.29 9.57
N ALA A 218 13.66 -0.62 10.86
CA ALA A 218 14.67 -0.03 11.75
C ALA A 218 16.11 -0.44 11.41
N GLN A 219 16.29 -1.59 10.75
CA GLN A 219 17.61 -2.10 10.35
C GLN A 219 18.12 -1.44 9.07
N ARG A 220 17.21 -0.86 8.27
CA ARG A 220 17.57 -0.01 7.13
C ARG A 220 18.24 1.24 7.69
N GLY A 221 19.56 1.28 7.60
CA GLY A 221 20.35 2.47 7.91
C GLY A 221 20.03 3.56 6.90
N MET A 222 18.95 4.29 7.13
CA MET A 222 18.67 5.54 6.43
C MET A 222 19.62 6.62 6.94
N ASP A 223 19.86 7.64 6.09
CA ASP A 223 20.63 8.86 6.34
C ASP A 223 21.05 9.11 7.79
N PHE A 224 22.35 9.32 8.03
CA PHE A 224 22.95 9.59 9.35
C PHE A 224 22.25 10.71 10.16
N ARG A 225 21.45 11.55 9.51
CA ARG A 225 20.70 12.66 10.11
C ARG A 225 19.41 12.23 10.80
N TYR A 226 18.84 11.07 10.46
CA TYR A 226 17.57 10.60 11.02
C TYR A 226 17.77 9.45 12.00
N GLN A 227 16.89 9.36 12.99
CA GLN A 227 16.86 8.24 13.92
C GLN A 227 16.51 6.95 13.16
N ARG A 228 17.04 5.81 13.60
CA ARG A 228 16.74 4.51 12.98
C ARG A 228 15.25 4.23 13.04
N GLY A 229 14.66 3.79 11.92
CA GLY A 229 13.24 3.50 11.84
C GLY A 229 12.34 4.75 11.85
N PHE A 230 12.83 5.88 11.35
CA PHE A 230 12.01 7.08 11.15
C PHE A 230 11.11 6.93 9.91
N ASP A 231 9.80 7.06 10.08
CA ASP A 231 8.81 7.06 9.01
C ASP A 231 8.58 8.49 8.51
N HIS A 232 8.94 8.77 7.24
CA HIS A 232 8.81 10.09 6.62
C HIS A 232 7.35 10.52 6.40
N THR A 233 6.42 9.58 6.19
CA THR A 233 5.00 9.91 5.96
C THR A 233 4.32 10.41 7.23
N ARG A 234 4.67 9.82 8.37
CA ARG A 234 4.06 10.08 9.68
C ARG A 234 4.92 10.96 10.57
N SER A 235 6.15 11.25 10.15
CA SER A 235 7.13 12.03 10.89
C SER A 235 7.34 11.51 12.32
N ALA A 236 7.41 10.18 12.47
CA ALA A 236 7.50 9.50 13.75
C ALA A 236 8.48 8.32 13.70
N VAL A 237 9.13 8.03 14.83
CA VAL A 237 9.97 6.83 14.97
C VAL A 237 9.10 5.66 15.36
N ILE A 238 9.27 4.52 14.70
CA ILE A 238 8.44 3.34 14.95
C ILE A 238 8.56 2.82 16.38
N GLY A 239 7.43 2.41 16.95
CA GLY A 239 7.37 1.89 18.33
C GLY A 239 7.95 0.49 18.53
N ASN A 240 7.84 -0.37 17.51
CA ASN A 240 8.34 -1.73 17.57
C ASN A 240 9.38 -1.97 16.45
N PRO A 241 10.67 -1.72 16.71
CA PRO A 241 11.71 -1.76 15.69
C PRO A 241 12.14 -3.19 15.30
N ASP A 242 12.06 -4.14 16.23
CA ASP A 242 12.64 -5.47 16.07
C ASP A 242 11.59 -6.56 16.34
N PHE A 243 11.14 -7.20 15.26
CA PHE A 243 10.29 -8.38 15.31
C PHE A 243 10.59 -9.33 14.15
N GLU A 244 10.27 -10.60 14.34
CA GLU A 244 10.37 -11.63 13.31
C GLU A 244 8.98 -12.08 12.85
N LEU A 245 8.87 -12.39 11.56
CA LEU A 245 7.69 -13.03 10.98
C LEU A 245 7.85 -14.55 11.11
N THR A 246 6.81 -15.20 11.64
CA THR A 246 6.77 -16.65 11.84
C THR A 246 6.11 -17.34 10.65
N TYR A 247 4.97 -16.82 10.20
CA TYR A 247 4.11 -17.43 9.19
C TYR A 247 4.29 -16.88 7.78
N LEU A 248 4.88 -15.69 7.67
CA LEU A 248 5.18 -15.05 6.40
C LEU A 248 6.68 -14.85 6.26
N GLU A 249 7.15 -14.79 5.03
CA GLU A 249 8.52 -14.41 4.72
C GLU A 249 8.56 -13.38 3.60
N GLU A 250 9.52 -12.47 3.68
CA GLU A 250 9.75 -11.44 2.68
C GLU A 250 10.24 -12.09 1.38
N ALA A 251 9.44 -11.97 0.31
CA ALA A 251 9.74 -12.54 -1.00
C ALA A 251 10.37 -11.51 -1.93
N PHE A 252 9.85 -10.28 -1.92
CA PHE A 252 10.36 -9.17 -2.72
C PHE A 252 10.01 -7.83 -2.06
N THR A 253 10.93 -6.87 -2.16
CA THR A 253 10.73 -5.48 -1.73
C THR A 253 11.40 -4.60 -2.79
N THR A 254 10.68 -3.61 -3.30
CA THR A 254 11.16 -2.73 -4.39
C THR A 254 12.32 -1.84 -3.95
N GLU A 255 12.99 -1.17 -4.89
CA GLU A 255 14.15 -0.31 -4.61
C GLU A 255 13.88 0.74 -3.52
N ASN A 256 12.77 1.46 -3.63
CA ASN A 256 12.39 2.52 -2.70
C ASN A 256 11.50 2.03 -1.56
N TRP A 257 11.34 0.70 -1.42
CA TRP A 257 10.48 0.03 -0.44
C TRP A 257 9.01 0.46 -0.51
N LEU A 258 8.56 0.90 -1.69
CA LEU A 258 7.17 1.33 -1.89
C LEU A 258 6.20 0.15 -1.90
N VAL A 259 6.60 -0.96 -2.53
CA VAL A 259 5.79 -2.18 -2.60
C VAL A 259 6.56 -3.33 -1.97
N ARG A 260 5.88 -4.06 -1.07
CA ARG A 260 6.45 -5.21 -0.37
C ARG A 260 5.57 -6.43 -0.59
N ILE A 261 6.21 -7.55 -0.93
CA ILE A 261 5.55 -8.80 -1.26
C ILE A 261 6.06 -9.88 -0.32
N TYR A 262 5.14 -10.52 0.37
CA TYR A 262 5.40 -11.57 1.33
C TYR A 262 4.84 -12.89 0.85
N ARG A 263 5.61 -13.98 0.99
CA ARG A 263 5.13 -15.34 0.75
C ARG A 263 4.53 -15.89 2.04
N VAL A 264 3.36 -16.50 1.93
CA VAL A 264 2.74 -17.25 3.03
C VAL A 264 3.39 -18.63 3.10
N ARG A 265 3.91 -19.00 4.28
CA ARG A 265 4.51 -20.32 4.46
C ARG A 265 3.44 -21.39 4.49
N GLN A 266 3.72 -22.54 3.90
CA GLN A 266 2.78 -23.65 3.88
C GLN A 266 2.78 -24.41 5.22
N PRO A 267 1.63 -24.97 5.66
CA PRO A 267 1.55 -25.76 6.89
C PRO A 267 2.56 -26.91 6.96
N SER A 268 2.89 -27.51 5.80
CA SER A 268 3.89 -28.57 5.66
C SER A 268 5.32 -28.15 6.00
N GLU A 269 5.63 -26.84 5.89
CA GLU A 269 6.96 -26.30 6.20
C GLU A 269 7.20 -26.22 7.73
N PHE A 270 6.14 -26.18 8.54
CA PHE A 270 6.21 -26.11 10.00
C PHE A 270 6.46 -27.47 10.67
N ASN A 271 7.18 -28.38 9.99
CA ASN A 271 7.18 -29.84 10.20
C ASN A 271 7.67 -30.36 11.58
N ARG A 272 7.83 -29.50 12.59
CA ARG A 272 7.75 -29.88 14.01
C ARG A 272 7.55 -28.64 14.89
N PRO A 273 6.34 -28.37 15.44
CA PRO A 273 6.22 -27.38 16.50
C PRO A 273 7.08 -27.80 17.69
N ALA A 274 7.89 -26.88 18.21
CA ALA A 274 8.71 -27.15 19.38
C ALA A 274 7.79 -27.35 20.60
N LEU A 275 7.54 -28.60 20.99
CA LEU A 275 6.75 -28.92 22.18
C LEU A 275 7.28 -28.17 23.40
N SER A 276 6.39 -27.50 24.14
CA SER A 276 6.75 -26.79 25.36
C SER A 276 7.34 -27.77 26.39
N LYS A 277 8.19 -27.28 27.30
CA LYS A 277 8.85 -28.16 28.30
C LYS A 277 7.83 -28.99 29.11
N THR A 278 6.67 -28.42 29.37
CA THR A 278 5.57 -29.00 30.14
C THR A 278 4.88 -30.17 29.43
N GLN A 279 4.91 -30.20 28.09
CA GLN A 279 4.31 -31.27 27.28
C GLN A 279 5.28 -32.44 27.02
N ARG A 280 6.51 -32.39 27.55
CA ARG A 280 7.54 -33.41 27.30
C ARG A 280 7.48 -34.51 28.37
N GLN A 281 7.13 -35.72 27.97
CA GLN A 281 7.13 -36.90 28.86
C GLN A 281 8.54 -37.42 29.17
N LEU A 282 9.53 -37.12 28.32
CA LEU A 282 10.91 -37.57 28.49
C LEU A 282 11.82 -36.38 28.87
N PRO A 283 12.69 -36.54 29.89
CA PRO A 283 13.65 -35.51 30.23
C PRO A 283 14.67 -35.34 29.09
N LEU A 284 14.83 -34.12 28.59
CA LEU A 284 15.85 -33.83 27.59
C LEU A 284 17.23 -33.91 28.24
N LYS A 285 18.03 -34.93 27.87
CA LYS A 285 19.47 -34.88 28.09
C LYS A 285 20.07 -33.90 27.09
N ARG A 286 20.45 -32.71 27.55
CA ARG A 286 21.19 -31.73 26.74
C ARG A 286 22.60 -32.27 26.48
N PHE A 287 22.87 -32.66 25.23
CA PHE A 287 24.23 -32.98 24.79
C PHE A 287 24.88 -31.72 24.25
N GLY A 288 26.01 -31.31 24.85
CA GLY A 288 26.84 -30.24 24.29
C GLY A 288 27.50 -30.70 22.99
N THR A 289 27.56 -29.81 22.00
CA THR A 289 28.36 -30.08 20.80
C THR A 289 29.84 -30.16 21.17
N LYS A 290 30.48 -31.28 20.83
CA LYS A 290 31.94 -31.42 20.89
C LYS A 290 32.59 -31.18 19.52
N LYS A 291 31.80 -30.70 18.53
CA LYS A 291 32.30 -30.45 17.18
C LYS A 291 33.06 -29.12 17.15
N THR A 292 34.26 -29.15 16.58
CA THR A 292 35.07 -27.97 16.27
C THR A 292 35.45 -27.98 14.80
N LYS A 293 36.03 -26.89 14.27
CA LYS A 293 36.50 -26.85 12.86
C LYS A 293 37.46 -28.02 12.54
N LYS A 294 38.25 -28.45 13.53
CA LYS A 294 39.21 -29.58 13.46
C LYS A 294 38.59 -30.93 13.79
N TYR A 295 37.62 -30.99 14.71
CA TYR A 295 36.97 -32.25 15.13
C TYR A 295 35.51 -32.28 14.68
N ARG A 296 35.24 -32.87 13.51
CA ARG A 296 33.90 -32.94 12.92
C ARG A 296 33.13 -34.23 13.24
N LYS A 297 33.67 -35.11 14.09
CA LYS A 297 33.03 -36.39 14.42
C LYS A 297 31.88 -36.19 15.40
N GLY A 298 30.73 -36.79 15.10
CA GLY A 298 29.56 -36.82 15.99
C GLY A 298 29.69 -37.87 17.09
N THR A 299 28.82 -37.79 18.08
CA THR A 299 28.69 -38.79 19.15
C THR A 299 27.50 -39.69 18.84
N ILE A 300 27.71 -41.01 18.86
CA ILE A 300 26.64 -42.00 18.74
C ILE A 300 26.47 -42.66 20.11
N ARG A 301 25.23 -42.75 20.60
CA ARG A 301 24.92 -43.45 21.86
C ARG A 301 25.05 -44.96 21.62
N GLY A 302 25.80 -45.66 22.49
CA GLY A 302 26.00 -47.12 22.36
C GLY A 302 26.98 -47.52 21.25
N ARG A 303 27.99 -46.70 20.95
CA ARG A 303 28.99 -47.03 19.93
C ARG A 303 29.75 -48.30 20.33
N PRO A 304 29.77 -49.36 19.49
CA PRO A 304 30.50 -50.58 19.79
C PRO A 304 32.01 -50.29 19.86
N THR A 305 32.66 -50.82 20.90
CA THR A 305 34.10 -50.72 21.10
C THR A 305 34.82 -51.61 20.10
N VAL A 306 35.57 -51.01 19.18
CA VAL A 306 36.42 -51.75 18.25
C VAL A 306 37.65 -52.25 18.99
N VAL A 307 37.64 -53.52 19.38
CA VAL A 307 38.83 -54.21 19.90
C VAL A 307 39.71 -54.60 18.72
N LYS A 308 40.84 -53.91 18.53
CA LYS A 308 41.83 -54.30 17.52
C LYS A 308 42.54 -55.57 17.99
N GLY A 309 42.47 -56.65 17.21
CA GLY A 309 43.19 -57.89 17.49
C GLY A 309 44.70 -57.65 17.55
N LYS A 310 45.38 -58.20 18.56
CA LYS A 310 46.84 -58.23 18.63
C LYS A 310 47.35 -59.29 17.67
N ARG A 311 48.33 -58.93 16.83
CA ARG A 311 49.04 -59.88 15.97
C ARG A 311 49.82 -60.86 16.88
N PRO A 312 49.65 -62.19 16.74
CA PRO A 312 50.43 -63.14 17.53
C PRO A 312 51.92 -62.92 17.26
N ALA A 313 52.73 -62.93 18.31
CA ALA A 313 54.17 -62.84 18.19
C ALA A 313 54.66 -64.06 17.37
N LYS A 314 55.50 -63.81 16.36
CA LYS A 314 56.20 -64.89 15.66
C LYS A 314 57.18 -65.51 16.66
N ASN A 315 56.98 -66.79 16.96
CA ASN A 315 57.99 -67.64 17.61
C ASN A 315 59.24 -67.74 16.74
#